data_AF-A0A401WZ55-F1
#
_entry.id   AF-A0A401WZ55-F1
#
_cell.length_a   1.000
_cell.length_b   1.000
_cell.length_c   1.000
_cell.angle_alpha   90.00
_cell.angle_beta   90.00
_cell.angle_gamma   90.00
#
_symmetry.space_group_name_H-M   'P 1'
#
loop_
_entity.id
_entity.type
_entity.pdbx_description
1 polymer ?
#
loop_
_entity_poly.entity_id
_entity_poly.type
_entity_poly.pdbx_seq_one_letter_code
_entity_poly.pdbx_strand_id
1 'polypeptide(L)'
;MADQTVVARLKRQRELRAAEGWREVKVWVPTGQDAEDIRKLAEERRAKAEALHGLSKEVPTVTPELEDRIAKAITEHGSAAYTTPTGAVLDLMTHLAEENDLLGFSRAVIILARAKPANAHFVTEAVPRKITNFLISHRRVDLSRLVNWTTQNRGWADSLKSAVREPERFAQVVEAMADSINEPED
;
A
#
# COMPACT_ATOMS: atom_id res chain seq x y z
N MET A 1 5.58 -21.42 29.57
CA MET A 1 6.53 -21.05 28.49
C MET A 1 5.69 -20.55 27.32
N ALA A 2 5.90 -19.31 26.86
CA ALA A 2 5.16 -18.81 25.70
C ALA A 2 5.56 -19.63 24.45
N ASP A 3 4.58 -20.07 23.67
CA ASP A 3 4.79 -20.75 22.40
C ASP A 3 5.67 -19.86 21.50
N GLN A 4 6.83 -20.40 21.07
CA GLN A 4 7.81 -19.69 20.24
C GLN A 4 7.17 -19.12 18.97
N THR A 5 6.11 -19.76 18.47
CA THR A 5 5.32 -19.34 17.30
C THR A 5 4.58 -18.03 17.55
N VAL A 6 3.99 -17.87 18.74
CA VAL A 6 3.25 -16.66 19.14
C VAL A 6 4.22 -15.50 19.33
N VAL A 7 5.37 -15.74 19.96
CA VAL A 7 6.41 -14.73 20.16
C VAL A 7 6.95 -14.22 18.83
N ALA A 8 7.25 -15.13 17.89
CA ALA A 8 7.71 -14.77 16.55
C ALA A 8 6.67 -13.94 15.77
N ARG A 9 5.39 -14.34 15.83
CA ARG A 9 4.29 -13.60 15.19
C ARG A 9 4.15 -12.19 15.74
N LEU A 10 4.20 -12.03 17.06
CA LEU A 10 4.11 -10.72 17.72
C LEU A 10 5.30 -9.83 17.37
N LYS A 11 6.51 -10.39 17.32
CA LYS A 11 7.71 -9.67 16.89
C LYS A 11 7.56 -9.16 15.45
N ARG A 12 7.17 -10.03 14.52
CA ARG A 12 6.94 -9.65 13.12
C ARG A 12 5.88 -8.56 12.98
N GLN A 13 4.79 -8.65 13.74
CA GLN A 13 3.73 -7.63 13.71
C GLN A 13 4.20 -6.27 14.22
N ARG A 14 5.10 -6.25 15.22
CA ARG A 14 5.73 -5.00 15.71
C ARG A 14 6.64 -4.39 14.64
N GLU A 15 7.48 -5.20 14.00
CA GLU A 15 8.39 -4.77 12.95
C GLU A 15 7.62 -4.16 11.76
N LEU A 16 6.54 -4.82 11.31
CA LEU A 16 5.69 -4.31 10.23
C LEU A 16 5.01 -3.00 10.60
N ARG A 17 4.51 -2.86 11.82
CA ARG A 17 3.92 -1.60 12.30
C ARG A 17 4.95 -0.47 12.33
N ALA A 18 6.13 -0.73 12.88
CA ALA A 18 7.20 0.25 12.96
C ALA A 18 7.65 0.73 11.57
N ALA A 19 7.76 -0.18 10.60
CA ALA A 19 8.07 0.15 9.21
C ALA A 19 7.05 1.10 8.57
N GLU A 20 5.80 1.05 9.01
CA GLU A 20 4.69 1.88 8.51
C GLU A 20 4.42 3.11 9.38
N GLY A 21 5.39 3.53 10.21
CA GLY A 21 5.34 4.75 10.99
C GLY A 21 4.57 4.65 12.32
N TRP A 22 4.09 3.46 12.70
CA TRP A 22 3.48 3.26 14.01
C TRP A 22 4.54 3.27 15.11
N ARG A 23 4.18 3.84 16.27
CA ARG A 23 5.06 3.89 17.44
C ARG A 23 4.57 2.97 18.55
N GLU A 24 5.46 2.15 19.09
CA GLU A 24 5.19 1.33 20.27
C GLU A 24 5.35 2.19 21.53
N VAL A 25 4.34 2.20 22.39
CA VAL A 25 4.39 2.85 23.72
C VAL A 25 4.25 1.75 24.78
N LYS A 26 5.21 1.69 25.71
CA LYS A 26 5.20 0.75 26.84
C LYS A 26 4.96 1.55 28.12
N VAL A 27 3.95 1.17 28.89
CA VAL A 27 3.51 1.89 30.09
C VAL A 27 3.39 0.91 31.24
N TRP A 28 3.88 1.30 32.42
CA TRP A 28 3.62 0.60 33.67
C TRP A 28 2.38 1.21 34.32
N VAL A 29 1.45 0.36 34.77
CA VAL A 29 0.19 0.81 35.35
C VAL A 29 -0.02 0.20 36.74
N PRO A 30 -0.62 0.94 37.70
CA PRO A 30 -0.76 0.49 39.08
C PRO A 30 -1.76 -0.66 39.27
N THR A 31 -2.82 -0.73 38.44
CA THR A 31 -3.90 -1.71 38.60
C THR A 31 -4.26 -2.44 37.30
N GLY A 32 -5.03 -3.53 37.42
CA GLY A 32 -5.59 -4.24 36.27
C GLY A 32 -6.57 -3.39 35.46
N GLN A 33 -7.37 -2.54 36.12
CA GLN A 33 -8.31 -1.63 35.46
C GLN A 33 -7.58 -0.61 34.60
N ASP A 34 -6.51 -0.01 35.12
CA ASP A 34 -5.67 0.90 34.33
C ASP A 34 -5.10 0.21 33.09
N ALA A 35 -4.74 -1.08 33.18
CA ALA A 35 -4.26 -1.85 32.04
C ALA A 35 -5.36 -2.04 30.98
N GLU A 36 -6.61 -2.28 31.39
CA GLU A 36 -7.75 -2.38 30.50
C GLU A 36 -8.08 -1.05 29.83
N ASP A 37 -8.05 0.06 30.58
CA ASP A 37 -8.30 1.39 30.05
C ASP A 37 -7.27 1.78 28.98
N ILE A 38 -5.98 1.47 29.22
CA ILE A 38 -4.92 1.67 28.22
C ILE A 38 -5.11 0.77 26.99
N ARG A 39 -5.53 -0.50 27.17
CA ARG A 39 -5.84 -1.39 26.03
C ARG A 39 -6.99 -0.84 25.20
N LYS A 40 -8.08 -0.40 25.83
CA LYS A 40 -9.23 0.19 25.17
C LYS A 40 -8.85 1.46 24.41
N LEU A 41 -8.10 2.36 25.04
CA LEU A 41 -7.58 3.55 24.36
C LEU A 41 -6.73 3.19 23.14
N ALA A 42 -5.84 2.18 23.26
CA ALA A 42 -5.03 1.72 22.14
C ALA A 42 -5.88 1.13 20.99
N GLU A 43 -6.94 0.39 21.33
CA GLU A 43 -7.91 -0.12 20.36
C GLU A 43 -8.68 1.00 19.66
N GLU A 44 -9.17 1.99 20.40
CA GLU A 44 -9.84 3.17 19.83
C GLU A 44 -8.91 3.95 18.89
N ARG A 45 -7.63 4.12 19.24
CA ARG A 45 -6.66 4.79 18.37
C ARG A 45 -6.37 3.99 17.11
N ARG A 46 -6.30 2.66 17.20
CA ARG A 46 -6.18 1.78 16.02
C ARG A 46 -7.41 1.89 15.12
N ALA A 47 -8.60 1.81 15.68
CA ALA A 47 -9.85 1.93 14.93
C ALA A 47 -9.94 3.28 14.19
N LYS A 48 -9.53 4.39 14.83
CA LYS A 48 -9.47 5.70 14.18
C LYS A 48 -8.49 5.75 13.02
N ALA A 49 -7.31 5.12 13.17
CA ALA A 49 -6.33 5.03 12.09
C ALA A 49 -6.85 4.19 10.91
N GLU A 50 -7.52 3.07 11.19
CA GLU A 50 -8.13 2.25 10.14
C GLU A 50 -9.29 2.95 9.43
N ALA A 51 -10.06 3.76 10.15
CA ALA A 51 -11.14 4.59 9.59
C ALA A 51 -10.63 5.86 8.87
N LEU A 52 -9.33 5.98 8.64
CA LEU A 52 -8.68 7.11 7.95
C LEU A 52 -8.84 8.48 8.61
N HIS A 53 -9.32 8.56 9.85
CA HIS A 53 -9.62 9.85 10.47
C HIS A 53 -8.35 10.69 10.66
N GLY A 54 -8.15 11.67 9.77
CA GLY A 54 -6.96 12.53 9.73
C GLY A 54 -5.78 12.00 8.92
N LEU A 55 -5.81 10.73 8.46
CA LEU A 55 -4.75 10.13 7.66
C LEU A 55 -4.72 10.63 6.21
N SER A 56 -5.90 10.84 5.61
CA SER A 56 -6.05 11.49 4.31
C SER A 56 -5.47 12.90 4.31
N LYS A 57 -5.62 13.64 5.42
CA LYS A 57 -5.12 15.01 5.58
C LYS A 57 -3.59 15.11 5.63
N GLU A 58 -2.92 14.03 5.99
CA GLU A 58 -1.45 13.95 6.02
C GLU A 58 -0.85 13.60 4.66
N VAL A 59 -1.67 13.13 3.71
CA VAL A 59 -1.26 12.85 2.34
C VAL A 59 -1.72 14.01 1.46
N PRO A 60 -0.80 14.79 0.87
CA PRO A 60 -1.17 15.94 0.05
C PRO A 60 -2.13 15.56 -1.08
N THR A 61 -3.16 16.39 -1.28
CA THR A 61 -4.00 16.39 -2.49
C THR A 61 -4.81 15.09 -2.69
N VAL A 62 -5.34 14.52 -1.60
CA VAL A 62 -6.38 13.47 -1.64
C VAL A 62 -7.74 14.13 -1.81
N THR A 63 -8.47 13.78 -2.87
CA THR A 63 -9.85 14.28 -3.05
C THR A 63 -10.82 13.51 -2.14
N PRO A 64 -11.97 14.11 -1.76
CA PRO A 64 -12.98 13.41 -0.96
C PRO A 64 -13.43 12.09 -1.60
N GLU A 65 -13.57 12.06 -2.92
CA GLU A 65 -13.99 10.85 -3.65
C GLU A 65 -12.95 9.73 -3.56
N LEU A 66 -11.66 10.08 -3.64
CA LEU A 66 -10.57 9.12 -3.47
C LEU A 66 -10.52 8.61 -2.03
N GLU A 67 -10.70 9.49 -1.04
CA GLU A 67 -10.77 9.14 0.37
C GLU A 67 -11.88 8.11 0.64
N ASP A 68 -13.09 8.33 0.12
CA ASP A 68 -14.22 7.41 0.27
C ASP A 68 -13.94 6.04 -0.38
N ARG A 69 -13.32 6.03 -1.56
CA ARG A 69 -12.91 4.79 -2.24
C ARG A 69 -11.88 4.01 -1.44
N ILE A 70 -10.90 4.69 -0.84
CA ILE A 70 -9.88 4.05 0.01
C ILE A 70 -10.52 3.54 1.30
N ALA A 71 -11.38 4.32 1.95
CA ALA A 71 -12.09 3.93 3.17
C ALA A 71 -12.94 2.68 2.94
N LYS A 72 -13.64 2.62 1.79
CA LYS A 72 -14.39 1.43 1.37
C LYS A 72 -13.47 0.22 1.20
N ALA A 73 -12.36 0.36 0.47
CA ALA A 73 -11.42 -0.75 0.26
C ALA A 73 -10.79 -1.28 1.58
N ILE A 74 -10.58 -0.41 2.57
CA ILE A 74 -10.12 -0.83 3.91
C ILE A 74 -11.22 -1.57 4.66
N THR A 75 -12.46 -1.08 4.59
CA THR A 75 -13.60 -1.69 5.28
C THR A 75 -13.91 -3.07 4.73
N GLU A 76 -13.75 -3.26 3.42
CA GLU A 76 -13.93 -4.53 2.72
C GLU A 76 -12.70 -5.46 2.83
N HIS A 77 -11.66 -5.05 3.56
CA HIS A 77 -10.49 -5.88 3.80
C HIS A 77 -10.88 -7.14 4.59
N GLY A 78 -10.58 -8.32 4.03
CA GLY A 78 -11.01 -9.60 4.60
C GLY A 78 -12.46 -9.96 4.32
N SER A 79 -13.16 -9.21 3.46
CA SER A 79 -14.50 -9.57 3.00
C SER A 79 -14.50 -10.92 2.31
N ALA A 80 -15.54 -11.72 2.59
CA ALA A 80 -15.75 -13.03 1.97
C ALA A 80 -15.99 -12.95 0.45
N ALA A 81 -16.24 -11.75 -0.09
CA ALA A 81 -16.32 -11.51 -1.53
C ALA A 81 -14.98 -11.74 -2.25
N TYR A 82 -13.86 -11.78 -1.51
CA TYR A 82 -12.52 -11.88 -2.07
C TYR A 82 -11.78 -13.13 -1.61
N THR A 83 -11.00 -13.74 -2.52
CA THR A 83 -10.17 -14.92 -2.24
C THR A 83 -8.92 -14.59 -1.42
N THR A 84 -8.55 -13.31 -1.33
CA THR A 84 -7.45 -12.83 -0.48
C THR A 84 -7.93 -11.66 0.37
N PRO A 85 -7.44 -11.47 1.62
CA PRO A 85 -7.87 -10.37 2.47
C PRO A 85 -7.67 -8.98 1.86
N THR A 86 -6.70 -8.85 0.96
CA THR A 86 -6.35 -7.61 0.23
C THR A 86 -7.12 -7.42 -1.08
N GLY A 87 -8.11 -8.25 -1.40
CA GLY A 87 -8.81 -8.21 -2.69
C GLY A 87 -9.38 -6.83 -3.05
N ALA A 88 -10.20 -6.25 -2.18
CA ALA A 88 -10.77 -4.90 -2.39
C ALA A 88 -9.71 -3.81 -2.61
N VAL A 89 -8.57 -3.93 -1.92
CA VAL A 89 -7.43 -3.01 -2.08
C VAL A 89 -6.78 -3.16 -3.46
N LEU A 90 -6.59 -4.40 -3.91
CA LEU A 90 -6.05 -4.65 -5.23
C LEU A 90 -7.01 -4.19 -6.33
N ASP A 91 -8.31 -4.34 -6.14
CA ASP A 91 -9.31 -3.84 -7.10
C ASP A 91 -9.29 -2.32 -7.20
N LEU A 92 -9.24 -1.61 -6.06
CA LEU A 92 -9.08 -0.15 -6.05
C LEU A 92 -7.84 0.29 -6.84
N MET A 93 -6.71 -0.35 -6.61
CA MET A 93 -5.47 -0.07 -7.36
C MET A 93 -5.61 -0.37 -8.86
N THR A 94 -6.37 -1.40 -9.24
CA THR A 94 -6.68 -1.66 -10.67
C THR A 94 -7.45 -0.49 -11.25
N HIS A 95 -8.54 -0.06 -10.61
CA HIS A 95 -9.39 1.01 -11.11
C HIS A 95 -8.66 2.35 -11.21
N LEU A 96 -7.84 2.71 -10.22
CA LEU A 96 -7.02 3.93 -10.29
C LEU A 96 -6.04 3.89 -11.46
N ALA A 97 -5.45 2.73 -11.75
CA ALA A 97 -4.61 2.56 -12.93
C ALA A 97 -5.42 2.65 -14.24
N GLU A 98 -6.60 2.03 -14.32
CA GLU A 98 -7.52 2.10 -15.47
C GLU A 98 -8.05 3.52 -15.73
N GLU A 99 -8.15 4.34 -14.68
CA GLU A 99 -8.52 5.75 -14.76
C GLU A 99 -7.33 6.66 -15.12
N ASN A 100 -6.14 6.08 -15.33
CA ASN A 100 -4.89 6.80 -15.54
C ASN A 100 -4.51 7.75 -14.38
N ASP A 101 -4.94 7.43 -13.16
CA ASP A 101 -4.66 8.19 -11.95
C ASP A 101 -3.48 7.58 -11.15
N LEU A 102 -2.26 7.78 -11.66
CA LEU A 102 -1.03 7.30 -11.00
C LEU A 102 -0.77 7.97 -9.64
N LEU A 103 -1.21 9.23 -9.47
CA LEU A 103 -1.07 9.97 -8.22
C LEU A 103 -2.03 9.39 -7.16
N GLY A 104 -3.31 9.21 -7.51
CA GLY A 104 -4.29 8.57 -6.64
C GLY A 104 -3.91 7.14 -6.30
N PHE A 105 -3.36 6.38 -7.26
CA PHE A 105 -2.80 5.05 -7.03
C PHE A 105 -1.73 5.06 -5.93
N SER A 106 -0.73 5.93 -6.05
CA SER A 106 0.35 6.05 -5.05
C SER A 106 -0.20 6.49 -3.68
N ARG A 107 -1.08 7.50 -3.65
CA ARG A 107 -1.73 7.98 -2.43
C ARG A 107 -2.53 6.87 -1.74
N ALA A 108 -3.26 6.06 -2.50
CA ALA A 108 -3.99 4.92 -1.98
C ALA A 108 -3.04 3.91 -1.33
N VAL A 109 -1.91 3.57 -1.96
CA VAL A 109 -0.90 2.67 -1.37
C VAL A 109 -0.36 3.22 -0.05
N ILE A 110 -0.04 4.51 0.04
CA ILE A 110 0.46 5.15 1.27
C ILE A 110 -0.56 5.03 2.40
N ILE A 111 -1.82 5.38 2.12
CA ILE A 111 -2.89 5.39 3.11
C ILE A 111 -3.21 3.95 3.58
N LEU A 112 -3.27 3.01 2.64
CA LEU A 112 -3.54 1.60 2.93
C LEU A 112 -2.42 0.96 3.75
N ALA A 113 -1.16 1.28 3.45
CA ALA A 113 -0.02 0.79 4.19
C ALA A 113 -0.06 1.24 5.66
N ARG A 114 -0.45 2.49 5.92
CA ARG A 114 -0.61 3.01 7.29
C ARG A 114 -1.81 2.40 8.02
N ALA A 115 -2.95 2.26 7.35
CA ALA A 115 -4.16 1.69 7.93
C ALA A 115 -4.01 0.19 8.23
N LYS A 116 -3.37 -0.57 7.33
CA LYS A 116 -3.21 -2.03 7.43
C LYS A 116 -1.74 -2.45 7.26
N PRO A 117 -0.87 -2.12 8.24
CA PRO A 117 0.58 -2.26 8.08
C PRO A 117 1.06 -3.70 7.91
N ALA A 118 0.33 -4.67 8.45
CA ALA A 118 0.66 -6.08 8.26
C ALA A 118 0.56 -6.53 6.78
N ASN A 119 -0.19 -5.80 5.96
CA ASN A 119 -0.48 -6.13 4.56
C ASN A 119 0.21 -5.20 3.57
N ALA A 120 0.88 -4.13 4.04
CA ALA A 120 1.56 -3.14 3.20
C ALA A 120 2.54 -3.77 2.21
N HIS A 121 3.28 -4.79 2.65
CA HIS A 121 4.20 -5.53 1.79
C HIS A 121 3.48 -6.20 0.62
N PHE A 122 2.35 -6.89 0.89
CA PHE A 122 1.59 -7.58 -0.16
C PHE A 122 1.02 -6.59 -1.20
N VAL A 123 0.54 -5.43 -0.74
CA VAL A 123 0.08 -4.35 -1.62
C VAL A 123 1.23 -3.84 -2.50
N THR A 124 2.41 -3.62 -1.91
CA THR A 124 3.60 -3.14 -2.61
C THR A 124 4.09 -4.16 -3.64
N GLU A 125 4.07 -5.46 -3.32
CA GLU A 125 4.45 -6.53 -4.26
C GLU A 125 3.52 -6.63 -5.47
N ALA A 126 2.28 -6.15 -5.37
CA ALA A 126 1.34 -6.14 -6.50
C ALA A 126 1.59 -4.97 -7.47
N VAL A 127 2.35 -3.94 -7.07
CA VAL A 127 2.55 -2.71 -7.86
C VAL A 127 3.14 -2.99 -9.24
N PRO A 128 4.26 -3.73 -9.40
CA PRO A 128 4.86 -3.95 -10.72
C PRO A 128 3.89 -4.55 -11.73
N ARG A 129 3.11 -5.57 -11.32
CA ARG A 129 2.12 -6.21 -12.19
C ARG A 129 1.02 -5.24 -12.62
N LYS A 130 0.52 -4.39 -11.71
CA LYS A 130 -0.53 -3.42 -12.05
C LYS A 130 -0.01 -2.34 -13.00
N ILE A 131 1.24 -1.91 -12.81
CA ILE A 131 1.88 -0.95 -13.70
C ILE A 131 2.19 -1.56 -15.07
N THR A 132 2.57 -2.83 -15.15
CA THR A 132 2.66 -3.54 -16.45
C THR A 132 1.34 -3.45 -17.22
N ASN A 133 0.21 -3.74 -16.57
CA ASN A 133 -1.10 -3.64 -17.23
C ASN A 133 -1.42 -2.21 -17.65
N PHE A 134 -1.11 -1.23 -16.81
CA PHE A 134 -1.26 0.19 -17.10
C PHE A 134 -0.47 0.61 -18.35
N LEU A 135 0.81 0.24 -18.44
CA LEU A 135 1.68 0.59 -19.56
C LEU A 135 1.13 0.07 -20.89
N ILE A 136 0.64 -1.17 -20.89
CA ILE A 136 0.03 -1.78 -22.08
C ILE A 136 -1.26 -1.03 -22.47
N SER A 137 -2.16 -0.81 -21.52
CA SER A 137 -3.48 -0.22 -21.79
C SER A 137 -3.45 1.27 -22.11
N HIS A 138 -2.64 2.06 -21.37
CA HIS A 138 -2.68 3.53 -21.43
C HIS A 138 -1.46 4.16 -22.10
N ARG A 139 -0.34 3.45 -22.20
CA ARG A 139 0.87 3.94 -22.89
C ARG A 139 1.18 3.19 -24.17
N ARG A 140 0.28 2.28 -24.58
CA ARG A 140 0.37 1.48 -25.82
C ARG A 140 1.72 0.76 -25.96
N VAL A 141 2.31 0.40 -24.82
CA VAL A 141 3.55 -0.35 -24.79
C VAL A 141 3.27 -1.75 -25.35
N ASP A 142 4.02 -2.13 -26.39
CA ASP A 142 3.96 -3.47 -26.95
C ASP A 142 4.52 -4.51 -25.97
N LEU A 143 3.84 -5.66 -25.85
CA LEU A 143 4.22 -6.70 -24.90
C LEU A 143 5.61 -7.27 -25.18
N SER A 144 6.00 -7.42 -26.44
CA SER A 144 7.33 -7.95 -26.79
C SER A 144 8.44 -6.99 -26.40
N ARG A 145 8.22 -5.67 -26.61
CA ARG A 145 9.15 -4.61 -26.18
C ARG A 145 9.27 -4.56 -24.66
N LEU A 146 8.15 -4.63 -23.95
CA LEU A 146 8.16 -4.69 -22.48
C LEU A 146 8.96 -5.89 -21.97
N VAL A 147 8.75 -7.09 -22.53
CA VAL A 147 9.48 -8.29 -22.12
C VAL A 147 10.98 -8.12 -22.37
N ASN A 148 11.39 -7.63 -23.55
CA ASN A 148 12.80 -7.35 -23.83
C ASN A 148 13.39 -6.34 -22.83
N TRP A 149 12.72 -5.20 -22.66
CA TRP A 149 13.16 -4.14 -21.76
C TRP A 149 13.30 -4.61 -20.30
N THR A 150 12.34 -5.41 -19.79
CA THR A 150 12.40 -5.93 -18.41
C THR A 150 13.54 -6.92 -18.19
N THR A 151 14.01 -7.62 -19.24
CA THR A 151 15.19 -8.50 -19.15
C THR A 151 16.50 -7.72 -19.05
N GLN A 152 16.55 -6.56 -19.72
CA GLN A 152 17.69 -5.65 -19.72
C GLN A 152 17.72 -4.77 -18.45
N ASN A 153 16.56 -4.43 -17.89
CA ASN A 153 16.41 -3.53 -16.75
C ASN A 153 16.04 -4.30 -15.46
N ARG A 154 16.90 -5.21 -15.00
CA ARG A 154 16.59 -6.17 -13.91
C ARG A 154 16.10 -5.56 -12.57
N GLY A 155 16.34 -4.28 -12.31
CA GLY A 155 15.89 -3.56 -11.10
C GLY A 155 14.55 -2.84 -11.22
N TRP A 156 13.86 -2.90 -12.37
CA TRP A 156 12.67 -2.09 -12.65
C TRP A 156 11.55 -2.25 -11.62
N ALA A 157 11.30 -3.50 -11.19
CA ALA A 157 10.23 -3.80 -10.24
C ALA A 157 10.52 -3.19 -8.86
N ASP A 158 11.77 -3.26 -8.41
CA ASP A 158 12.19 -2.68 -7.13
C ASP A 158 12.19 -1.15 -7.19
N SER A 159 12.57 -0.56 -8.33
CA SER A 159 12.43 0.88 -8.58
C SER A 159 10.98 1.34 -8.40
N LEU A 160 10.01 0.65 -9.02
CA LEU A 160 8.58 0.96 -8.84
C LEU A 160 8.12 0.83 -7.38
N LYS A 161 8.49 -0.28 -6.71
CA LYS A 161 8.14 -0.51 -5.30
C LYS A 161 8.72 0.55 -4.38
N SER A 162 9.92 1.04 -4.67
CA SER A 162 10.55 2.12 -3.89
C SER A 162 9.89 3.47 -4.14
N ALA A 163 9.49 3.74 -5.38
CA ALA A 163 8.91 5.02 -5.78
C ALA A 163 7.44 5.17 -5.37
N VAL A 164 6.67 4.08 -5.23
CA VAL A 164 5.20 4.12 -5.02
C VAL A 164 4.74 4.89 -3.78
N ARG A 165 5.64 5.23 -2.85
CA ARG A 165 5.35 6.04 -1.66
C ARG A 165 5.58 7.54 -1.85
N GLU A 166 6.02 7.94 -3.04
CA GLU A 166 6.28 9.32 -3.43
C GLU A 166 5.46 9.60 -4.69
N PRO A 167 4.24 10.16 -4.58
CA PRO A 167 3.28 10.20 -5.70
C PRO A 167 3.84 10.80 -6.99
N GLU A 168 4.52 11.94 -6.89
CA GLU A 168 5.09 12.65 -8.03
C GLU A 168 6.25 11.87 -8.65
N ARG A 169 7.15 11.33 -7.82
CA ARG A 169 8.27 10.51 -8.26
C ARG A 169 7.79 9.20 -8.89
N PHE A 170 6.76 8.57 -8.32
CA PHE A 170 6.16 7.36 -8.85
C PHE A 170 5.63 7.58 -10.25
N ALA A 171 4.83 8.63 -10.45
CA ALA A 171 4.32 8.98 -11.76
C ALA A 171 5.47 9.20 -12.75
N GLN A 172 6.50 9.97 -12.38
CA GLN A 172 7.68 10.20 -13.22
C GLN A 172 8.41 8.92 -13.60
N VAL A 173 8.60 7.98 -12.65
CA VAL A 173 9.24 6.69 -12.92
C VAL A 173 8.42 5.87 -13.91
N VAL A 174 7.09 5.82 -13.74
CA VAL A 174 6.20 5.08 -14.64
C VAL A 174 6.22 5.67 -16.06
N GLU A 175 6.18 7.01 -16.19
CA GLU A 175 6.27 7.67 -17.50
C GLU A 175 7.64 7.45 -18.15
N ALA A 176 8.73 7.63 -17.41
CA ALA A 176 10.08 7.41 -17.94
C ALA A 176 10.29 5.95 -18.39
N MET A 177 9.68 4.98 -17.70
CA MET A 177 9.65 3.60 -18.18
C MET A 177 8.91 3.47 -19.50
N ALA A 178 7.72 4.08 -19.62
CA ALA A 178 6.94 4.03 -20.85
C ALA A 178 7.71 4.61 -22.04
N ASP A 179 8.38 5.75 -21.83
CA ASP A 179 9.21 6.41 -22.84
C ASP A 179 10.38 5.52 -23.25
N SER A 180 11.15 5.01 -22.28
CA SER A 180 12.30 4.13 -22.53
C SER A 180 11.95 2.82 -23.23
N ILE A 181 10.74 2.28 -23.02
CA ILE A 181 10.28 1.06 -23.73
C ILE A 181 9.87 1.38 -25.17
N ASN A 182 9.36 2.59 -25.41
CA ASN A 182 8.84 3.00 -26.71
C ASN A 182 9.91 3.65 -27.61
N GLU A 183 11.03 4.09 -27.05
CA GLU A 183 12.20 4.52 -27.81
C GLU A 183 12.64 3.44 -28.81
N PRO A 184 12.88 3.78 -30.08
CA PRO A 184 13.44 2.84 -31.05
C PRO A 184 14.87 2.46 -30.65
N GLU A 185 15.19 1.16 -30.66
CA GLU A 185 16.58 0.69 -30.58
C GLU A 185 17.34 1.23 -31.80
N ASP A 186 18.40 2.01 -31.59
CA ASP A 186 19.35 2.47 -32.62
C ASP A 186 20.14 1.30 -33.26
#